data_AF-A0A553AX48-F1
#
_entry.id   AF-A0A553AX48-F1
#
_cell.length_a   1.000
_cell.length_b   1.000
_cell.length_c   1.000
_cell.angle_alpha   90.00
_cell.angle_beta   90.00
_cell.angle_gamma   90.00
#
_symmetry.space_group_name_H-M   'P 1'
#
loop_
_entity.id
_entity.type
_entity.pdbx_description
1 polymer ?
#
loop_
_entity_poly.entity_id
_entity_poly.type
_entity_poly.pdbx_seq_one_letter_code
_entity_poly.pdbx_strand_id
1 'polypeptide(L)'
;MIDWNRVIELRDEVGPSEFDPVLELFVDEVEEIVMRLSKDDPGKLERDLHFLKGSAWNLGFAEFGSLCQEFEAKVCRGQIETIQIDRIVRCYSTSKQVFMRDLPRIIDDQEGGAAGVA
;
A
#
# COMPACT_ATOMS: atom_id res chain seq x y z
N MET A 1 1.72 2.41 -10.44
CA MET A 1 0.65 1.93 -9.54
C MET A 1 1.21 0.90 -8.55
N ILE A 2 1.59 -0.31 -8.99
CA ILE A 2 2.24 -1.34 -8.15
C ILE A 2 3.69 -1.56 -8.60
N ASP A 3 4.62 -1.60 -7.65
CA ASP A 3 6.01 -2.01 -7.80
C ASP A 3 6.14 -3.48 -7.41
N TRP A 4 6.03 -4.37 -8.40
CA TRP A 4 6.06 -5.82 -8.19
C TRP A 4 7.42 -6.34 -7.76
N ASN A 5 8.51 -5.63 -8.07
CA ASN A 5 9.83 -6.02 -7.58
C ASN A 5 9.88 -5.90 -6.06
N ARG A 6 9.37 -4.80 -5.51
CA ARG A 6 9.29 -4.63 -4.05
C ARG A 6 8.38 -5.67 -3.39
N VAL A 7 7.30 -6.06 -4.05
CA VAL A 7 6.40 -7.13 -3.55
C VAL A 7 7.12 -8.47 -3.46
N ILE A 8 7.91 -8.82 -4.49
CA ILE A 8 8.71 -10.05 -4.51
C ILE A 8 9.79 -10.00 -3.43
N GLU A 9 10.50 -8.89 -3.29
CA GLU A 9 11.49 -8.69 -2.22
C GLU A 9 10.86 -8.85 -0.84
N LEU A 10 9.71 -8.22 -0.60
CA LEU A 10 8.98 -8.35 0.67
C LEU A 10 8.56 -9.79 0.94
N ARG A 11 8.08 -10.52 -0.07
CA ARG A 11 7.74 -11.95 0.06
C ARG A 11 8.96 -12.78 0.43
N ASP A 12 10.10 -12.51 -0.19
CA ASP A 12 11.34 -13.25 0.08
C ASP A 12 11.91 -12.90 1.47
N GLU A 13 11.72 -11.66 1.94
CA GLU A 13 12.06 -11.20 3.30
C GLU A 13 11.19 -11.87 4.39
N VAL A 14 9.88 -11.98 4.15
CA VAL A 14 8.91 -12.59 5.08
C VAL A 14 8.97 -14.12 5.04
N GLY A 15 9.24 -14.68 3.86
CA GLY A 15 9.17 -16.11 3.56
C GLY A 15 7.85 -16.48 2.87
N PRO A 16 7.87 -17.31 1.79
CA PRO A 16 6.67 -17.64 1.01
C PRO A 16 5.51 -18.22 1.83
N SER A 17 5.81 -19.05 2.82
CA SER A 17 4.80 -19.71 3.66
C SER A 17 4.07 -18.75 4.61
N GLU A 18 4.72 -17.66 5.01
CA GLU A 18 4.18 -16.69 5.98
C GLU A 18 3.66 -15.42 5.29
N PHE A 19 3.92 -15.25 3.99
CA PHE A 19 3.60 -14.03 3.27
C PHE A 19 2.10 -13.76 3.19
N ASP A 20 1.29 -14.74 2.75
CA ASP A 20 -0.15 -14.58 2.60
C ASP A 20 -0.87 -14.18 3.89
N PRO A 21 -0.70 -14.85 5.04
CA PRO A 21 -1.38 -14.46 6.28
C PRO A 21 -0.89 -13.10 6.81
N VAL A 22 0.40 -12.78 6.66
CA VAL A 22 0.93 -11.46 7.06
C VAL A 22 0.35 -10.36 6.17
N LEU A 23 0.25 -10.61 4.87
CA LEU A 23 -0.28 -9.69 3.88
C LEU A 23 -1.76 -9.40 4.12
N GLU A 24 -2.58 -10.42 4.42
CA GLU A 24 -4.00 -10.26 4.74
C GLU A 24 -4.19 -9.32 5.94
N LEU A 25 -3.51 -9.59 7.07
CA LEU A 25 -3.55 -8.74 8.26
C LEU A 25 -3.12 -7.31 7.98
N PHE A 26 -2.08 -7.14 7.18
CA PHE A 26 -1.54 -5.82 6.86
C PHE A 26 -2.47 -5.03 5.93
N VAL A 27 -3.09 -5.68 4.93
CA VAL A 27 -4.05 -5.04 4.03
C VAL A 27 -5.29 -4.58 4.81
N ASP A 28 -5.76 -5.38 5.77
CA ASP A 28 -6.89 -5.05 6.64
C ASP A 28 -6.59 -3.83 7.53
N GLU A 29 -5.40 -3.78 8.15
CA GLU A 29 -4.97 -2.61 8.95
C GLU A 29 -4.93 -1.33 8.10
N VAL A 30 -4.35 -1.41 6.90
CA VAL A 30 -4.31 -0.29 5.95
C VAL A 30 -5.72 0.14 5.57
N GLU A 31 -6.63 -0.81 5.30
CA GLU A 31 -8.02 -0.52 4.94
C GLU A 31 -8.76 0.21 6.07
N GLU A 32 -8.60 -0.23 7.32
CA GLU A 32 -9.20 0.41 8.50
C GLU A 32 -8.76 1.89 8.59
N ILE A 33 -7.47 2.15 8.39
CA ILE A 33 -6.92 3.50 8.46
C ILE A 33 -7.44 4.36 7.29
N VAL A 34 -7.53 3.82 6.08
CA VAL A 34 -8.10 4.54 4.93
C VAL A 34 -9.57 4.90 5.18
N MET A 35 -10.37 3.98 5.75
CA MET A 35 -11.80 4.21 6.01
C MET A 35 -12.07 5.22 7.12
N ARG A 36 -11.13 5.43 8.05
CA ARG A 36 -11.28 6.37 9.17
C ARG A 36 -10.64 7.74 8.94
N LEU A 37 -10.05 7.99 7.77
CA LEU A 37 -9.42 9.28 7.45
C LEU A 37 -10.44 10.42 7.57
N SER A 38 -10.06 11.46 8.32
CA SER A 38 -10.86 12.68 8.47
C SER A 38 -9.96 13.92 8.49
N LYS A 39 -10.52 15.07 8.10
CA LYS A 39 -9.89 16.39 8.20
C LYS A 39 -10.10 17.07 9.55
N ASP A 40 -10.95 16.51 10.42
CA ASP A 40 -11.38 17.15 11.67
C ASP A 40 -10.23 17.30 12.69
N ASP A 41 -9.25 16.40 12.63
CA ASP A 41 -8.03 16.47 13.42
C ASP A 41 -6.81 16.41 12.48
N PRO A 42 -6.25 17.58 12.10
CA PRO A 42 -5.08 17.66 11.23
C PRO A 42 -3.86 16.89 11.74
N GLY A 43 -3.65 16.84 13.06
CA GLY A 43 -2.52 16.12 13.65
C GLY A 43 -2.70 14.60 13.54
N LYS A 44 -3.92 14.10 13.71
CA LYS A 44 -4.24 12.69 13.44
C LYS A 44 -4.14 12.38 11.94
N LEU A 45 -4.65 13.24 11.08
CA LEU A 45 -4.58 13.08 9.63
C LEU A 45 -3.12 12.97 9.15
N GLU A 46 -2.23 13.83 9.64
CA GLU A 46 -0.79 13.76 9.33
C GLU A 46 -0.20 12.38 9.69
N ARG A 47 -0.47 11.90 10.91
CA ARG A 47 0.03 10.59 11.37
C ARG A 47 -0.54 9.42 10.59
N ASP A 48 -1.86 9.44 10.32
CA ASP A 48 -2.52 8.41 9.51
C ASP A 48 -1.92 8.41 8.08
N LEU A 49 -1.71 9.58 7.45
CA LEU A 49 -1.07 9.69 6.13
C LEU A 49 0.39 9.23 6.14
N HIS A 50 1.15 9.54 7.19
CA HIS A 50 2.53 9.09 7.35
C HIS A 50 2.62 7.57 7.41
N PHE A 51 1.75 6.95 8.21
CA PHE A 51 1.63 5.50 8.30
C PHE A 51 1.28 4.90 6.93
N LEU A 52 0.21 5.39 6.29
CA LEU A 52 -0.24 4.90 4.99
C LEU A 52 0.84 5.02 3.92
N LYS A 53 1.62 6.11 3.91
CA LYS A 53 2.76 6.29 3.01
C LYS A 53 3.80 5.17 3.19
N GLY A 54 4.21 4.90 4.43
CA GLY A 54 5.16 3.85 4.75
C GLY A 54 4.63 2.47 4.34
N SER A 55 3.39 2.17 4.72
CA SER A 55 2.72 0.91 4.40
C SER A 55 2.56 0.70 2.90
N ALA A 56 2.20 1.76 2.17
CA ALA A 56 2.06 1.73 0.72
C ALA A 56 3.38 1.37 0.04
N TRP A 57 4.49 2.04 0.40
CA TRP A 57 5.78 1.73 -0.21
C TRP A 57 6.31 0.36 0.20
N ASN A 58 6.04 -0.09 1.43
CA ASN A 58 6.42 -1.43 1.84
C ASN A 58 5.73 -2.51 1.00
N LEU A 59 4.42 -2.35 0.72
CA LEU A 59 3.64 -3.23 -0.16
C LEU A 59 3.88 -2.99 -1.67
N GLY A 60 4.70 -2.01 -2.05
CA GLY A 60 4.89 -1.64 -3.44
C GLY A 60 3.73 -0.84 -4.07
N PHE A 61 2.77 -0.31 -3.31
CA PHE A 61 1.69 0.55 -3.83
C PHE A 61 2.23 1.97 -4.13
N ALA A 62 3.15 2.07 -5.09
CA ALA A 62 3.95 3.26 -5.37
C ALA A 62 3.11 4.55 -5.53
N GLU A 63 2.02 4.48 -6.29
CA GLU A 63 1.16 5.64 -6.56
C GLU A 63 0.36 6.07 -5.32
N PHE A 64 -0.14 5.10 -4.55
CA PHE A 64 -0.83 5.36 -3.29
C PHE A 64 0.13 6.01 -2.28
N GLY A 65 1.36 5.50 -2.17
CA GLY A 65 2.39 6.09 -1.29
C GLY A 65 2.77 7.51 -1.69
N SER A 66 2.92 7.80 -2.99
CA SER A 66 3.15 9.16 -3.47
C SER A 66 1.99 10.10 -3.14
N LEU A 67 0.75 9.64 -3.26
CA LEU A 67 -0.43 10.44 -2.91
C LEU A 67 -0.49 10.73 -1.39
N CYS A 68 -0.21 9.73 -0.56
CA CYS A 68 -0.11 9.89 0.90
C CYS A 68 0.99 10.90 1.27
N GLN A 69 2.16 10.83 0.64
CA GLN A 69 3.25 11.78 0.84
C GLN A 69 2.88 13.22 0.44
N GLU A 70 2.21 13.40 -0.71
CA GLU A 70 1.74 14.71 -1.17
C GLU A 70 0.79 15.35 -0.13
N PHE A 71 -0.18 14.56 0.34
CA PHE A 71 -1.17 15.03 1.29
C PHE A 71 -0.61 15.21 2.70
N GLU A 72 0.31 14.35 3.15
CA GLU A 72 1.06 14.54 4.40
C GLU A 72 1.77 15.91 4.37
N ALA A 73 2.52 16.21 3.30
CA ALA A 73 3.22 17.48 3.16
C ALA A 73 2.28 18.70 3.15
N LYS A 74 1.09 18.57 2.55
CA LYS A 74 0.05 19.61 2.57
C LYS A 74 -0.52 19.82 3.98
N VAL A 75 -0.72 18.75 4.74
CA VAL A 75 -1.16 18.84 6.15
C VAL A 75 -0.12 19.57 6.99
N CYS A 76 1.17 19.22 6.87
CA CYS A 76 2.26 19.91 7.58
C CYS A 76 2.34 21.42 7.25
N ARG A 77 1.90 21.82 6.05
CA ARG A 77 1.85 23.22 5.61
C ARG A 77 0.55 23.94 5.97
N GLY A 78 -0.37 23.28 6.68
CA GLY A 78 -1.68 23.83 7.05
C GLY A 78 -2.68 23.92 5.90
N GLN A 79 -2.46 23.21 4.78
CA GLN A 79 -3.28 23.27 3.57
C GLN A 79 -4.43 22.24 3.56
N ILE A 80 -5.12 22.07 4.70
CA ILE A 80 -6.12 21.01 4.94
C ILE A 80 -7.29 21.04 3.95
N GLU A 81 -7.70 22.24 3.54
CA GLU A 81 -8.77 22.44 2.56
C GLU A 81 -8.47 21.80 1.20
N THR A 82 -7.18 21.69 0.84
CA THR A 82 -6.74 21.13 -0.45
C THR A 82 -6.63 19.61 -0.47
N ILE A 83 -6.80 18.95 0.69
CA ILE A 83 -6.75 17.49 0.82
C ILE A 83 -8.03 16.88 0.25
N GLN A 84 -7.91 15.78 -0.49
CA GLN A 84 -9.05 15.07 -1.08
C GLN A 84 -9.05 13.63 -0.60
N ILE A 85 -9.75 13.35 0.50
CA ILE A 85 -9.81 12.00 1.10
C ILE A 85 -10.38 10.99 0.11
N ASP A 86 -11.36 11.40 -0.69
CA ASP A 86 -11.96 10.56 -1.73
C ASP A 86 -10.95 10.14 -2.82
N ARG A 87 -9.93 10.96 -3.12
CA ARG A 87 -8.83 10.55 -4.00
C ARG A 87 -7.96 9.47 -3.36
N ILE A 88 -7.69 9.57 -2.06
CA ILE A 88 -6.92 8.57 -1.31
C ILE A 88 -7.64 7.23 -1.35
N VAL A 89 -8.93 7.23 -0.99
CA VAL A 89 -9.78 6.03 -0.98
C VAL A 89 -9.84 5.38 -2.35
N ARG A 90 -10.05 6.15 -3.42
CA ARG A 90 -10.07 5.61 -4.80
C ARG A 90 -8.73 5.05 -5.24
N CYS A 91 -7.62 5.72 -4.91
CA CYS A 91 -6.28 5.27 -5.26
C CYS A 91 -5.93 3.96 -4.53
N TYR A 92 -6.24 3.86 -3.24
CA TYR A 92 -6.11 2.62 -2.47
C TYR A 92 -6.95 1.49 -3.06
N SER A 93 -8.25 1.72 -3.29
CA SER A 93 -9.15 0.71 -3.83
C SER A 93 -8.67 0.17 -5.18
N THR A 94 -8.21 1.06 -6.07
CA THR A 94 -7.66 0.67 -7.38
C THR A 94 -6.37 -0.14 -7.21
N SER A 95 -5.48 0.29 -6.31
CA SER A 95 -4.22 -0.41 -6.02
C SER A 95 -4.48 -1.82 -5.47
N LYS A 96 -5.40 -1.95 -4.50
CA LYS A 96 -5.81 -3.23 -3.91
C LYS A 96 -6.43 -4.16 -4.96
N GLN A 97 -7.28 -3.65 -5.84
CA GLN A 97 -7.89 -4.47 -6.91
C GLN A 97 -6.84 -5.01 -7.89
N VAL A 98 -5.90 -4.17 -8.34
CA VAL A 98 -4.81 -4.59 -9.22
C VAL A 98 -3.92 -5.60 -8.50
N PHE A 99 -3.58 -5.32 -7.25
CA PHE A 99 -2.74 -6.18 -6.43
C PHE A 99 -3.34 -7.58 -6.25
N MET A 100 -4.59 -7.68 -5.78
CA MET A 100 -5.27 -8.97 -5.57
C MET A 100 -5.50 -9.75 -6.87
N ARG A 101 -5.70 -9.05 -8.00
CA ARG A 101 -5.87 -9.69 -9.31
C ARG A 101 -4.58 -10.31 -9.83
N ASP A 102 -3.47 -9.58 -9.71
CA ASP A 102 -2.22 -9.93 -10.41
C ASP A 102 -1.25 -10.70 -9.51
N LEU A 103 -1.34 -10.56 -8.17
CA LEU A 103 -0.42 -11.20 -7.22
C LEU A 103 -0.29 -12.72 -7.41
N PRO A 104 -1.37 -13.51 -7.56
CA PRO A 104 -1.23 -14.95 -7.78
C PRO A 104 -0.42 -15.26 -9.04
N ARG A 105 -0.68 -14.52 -10.13
CA ARG A 105 0.03 -14.71 -11.41
C ARG A 105 1.50 -14.35 -11.30
N ILE A 106 1.84 -13.32 -10.53
CA ILE A 106 3.22 -12.90 -10.28
C ILE A 106 3.98 -13.92 -9.43
N ILE A 107 3.33 -14.48 -8.39
CA ILE A 107 3.93 -15.49 -7.52
C ILE A 107 4.15 -16.80 -8.28
N ASP A 108 3.15 -17.28 -9.04
CA ASP A 108 3.25 -18.50 -9.86
C ASP A 108 4.37 -18.42 -10.91
N ASP A 109 4.50 -17.26 -11.58
CA ASP A 109 5.56 -17.02 -12.56
C ASP A 109 6.97 -17.12 -11.93
N GLN A 110 7.13 -16.84 -10.63
CA GLN A 110 8.40 -16.99 -9.90
C GLN A 110 8.73 -18.46 -9.55
N GLU A 111 7.73 -19.27 -9.19
CA GLU A 111 7.95 -20.67 -8.85
C GLU A 111 8.22 -21.54 -10.10
N GLY A 112 7.56 -21.22 -11.22
CA GLY A 112 7.78 -21.89 -12.51
C GLY A 112 9.15 -21.62 -13.15
N GLY A 113 9.77 -20.46 -12.85
CA GLY A 113 11.09 -20.08 -13.34
C GLY A 113 12.26 -20.80 -12.64
N ALA A 114 12.06 -21.27 -11.39
CA ALA A 114 13.10 -21.95 -10.61
C ALA A 114 13.29 -23.43 -10.99
N ALA A 115 12.30 -24.05 -11.66
CA ALA A 115 12.31 -25.49 -11.99
C ALA A 115 13.04 -25.83 -13.32
N GLY A 116 13.71 -24.87 -13.97
CA GLY A 116 14.27 -25.00 -15.33
C GLY A 116 15.79 -25.23 -15.43
N VAL A 117 16.51 -25.44 -14.33
CA VAL A 117 17.97 -25.70 -14.33
C VAL A 117 18.31 -26.86 -13.40
N ALA A 118 18.11 -28.08 -13.90
CA ALA A 118 18.82 -29.28 -13.46
C ALA A 118 18.79 -30.33 -14.58
#